data_AF-A0A158HW66-F1
#
_entry.id   AF-A0A158HW66-F1
#
_cell.length_a   1.000
_cell.length_b   1.000
_cell.length_c   1.000
_cell.angle_alpha   90.00
_cell.angle_beta   90.00
_cell.angle_gamma   90.00
#
_symmetry.space_group_name_H-M   'P 1'
#
loop_
_entity.id
_entity.type
_entity.pdbx_description
1 polymer ?
#
loop_
_entity_poly.entity_id
_entity_poly.type
_entity_poly.pdbx_seq_one_letter_code
_entity_poly.pdbx_strand_id
1 'polypeptide(L)' 'MGGVVLWVELPADTDSGRLFEEALTQGIRIAPGTIFSNSQRFASFIRLSCPQPFDQTVDGALQRLGRLVSDIGA' A
#
# COMPACT_ATOMS: atom_id res chain seq x y z
N MET A 1 -1.95 -6.50 22.41
CA MET A 1 -2.69 -6.81 21.18
C MET A 1 -3.04 -5.48 20.52
N GLY A 2 -2.14 -4.94 19.72
CA GLY A 2 -2.34 -3.66 19.05
C GLY A 2 -1.58 -3.69 17.74
N GLY A 3 -2.31 -3.64 16.63
CA GLY A 3 -1.73 -3.45 15.31
C GLY A 3 -1.57 -1.98 15.03
N VAL A 4 -0.49 -1.61 14.34
CA VAL A 4 -0.34 -0.25 13.83
C VAL A 4 -1.01 -0.16 12.47
N VAL A 5 -1.80 0.89 12.29
CA VAL A 5 -2.36 1.26 10.99
C VAL A 5 -1.64 2.52 10.56
N LEU A 6 -0.95 2.44 9.42
CA LEU A 6 -0.27 3.58 8.80
C LEU A 6 -1.06 4.02 7.58
N TRP A 7 -1.21 5.34 7.44
CA TRP A 7 -1.76 5.95 6.24
C TRP A 7 -0.61 6.59 5.47
N VAL A 8 -0.43 6.19 4.22
CA VAL A 8 0.72 6.58 3.40
C VAL A 8 0.21 7.24 2.13
N GLU A 9 0.77 8.42 1.85
CA GLU A 9 0.62 9.10 0.57
C GLU A 9 1.68 8.57 -0.41
N LEU A 10 1.23 8.17 -1.59
CA LEU A 10 2.05 7.76 -2.71
C LEU A 10 2.44 8.99 -3.55
N PRO A 11 3.48 8.90 -4.39
CA PRO A 11 3.81 9.96 -5.34
C PRO A 11 2.60 10.36 -6.20
N ALA A 12 2.60 11.62 -6.65
CA ALA A 12 1.62 12.12 -7.62
C ALA A 12 1.56 11.18 -8.83
N ASP A 13 0.35 10.96 -9.36
CA ASP A 13 0.04 10.05 -10.47
C ASP A 13 0.14 8.54 -10.18
N THR A 14 0.46 8.14 -8.95
CA THR A 14 0.38 6.71 -8.57
C THR A 14 -1.07 6.33 -8.26
N ASP A 15 -1.59 5.35 -9.00
CA ASP A 15 -2.91 4.74 -8.77
C ASP A 15 -2.80 3.63 -7.70
N SER A 16 -3.41 3.87 -6.52
CA SER A 16 -3.44 2.92 -5.42
C SER A 16 -4.22 1.64 -5.72
N GLY A 17 -5.16 1.66 -6.66
CA GLY A 17 -5.88 0.49 -7.14
C GLY A 17 -4.97 -0.43 -7.95
N ARG A 18 -4.20 0.13 -8.90
CA ARG A 18 -3.17 -0.63 -9.63
C ARG A 18 -2.11 -1.19 -8.69
N LEU A 19 -1.64 -0.40 -7.73
CA LEU A 19 -0.70 -0.88 -6.72
C LEU A 19 -1.29 -2.02 -5.88
N PHE A 20 -2.58 -1.95 -5.54
CA PHE A 20 -3.27 -3.02 -4.82
C PHE A 20 -3.32 -4.32 -5.63
N GLU A 21 -3.67 -4.26 -6.91
CA GLU A 21 -3.69 -5.43 -7.80
C GLU A 21 -2.31 -6.08 -7.91
N GLU A 22 -1.26 -5.28 -8.18
CA GLU A 22 0.12 -5.78 -8.28
C GLU A 22 0.62 -6.36 -6.95
N ALA A 23 0.38 -5.65 -5.84
CA ALA A 23 0.75 -6.13 -4.50
C ALA A 23 0.04 -7.45 -4.15
N LEU A 24 -1.22 -7.60 -4.57
CA LEU A 24 -1.99 -8.82 -4.32
C LEU A 24 -1.37 -10.03 -5.04
N THR A 25 -0.86 -9.87 -6.27
CA THR A 25 -0.14 -10.95 -6.98
C THR A 25 1.13 -11.41 -6.24
N GLN A 26 1.76 -10.50 -5.49
CA GLN A 26 2.95 -10.75 -4.67
C GLN A 26 2.59 -11.29 -3.27
N GLY A 27 1.31 -11.50 -2.97
CA GLY A 27 0.82 -11.95 -1.67
C GLY A 27 0.74 -10.85 -0.60
N ILE A 28 0.91 -9.58 -0.98
CA ILE A 28 0.87 -8.42 -0.08
C ILE A 28 -0.53 -7.82 -0.13
N ARG A 29 -1.18 -7.69 1.02
CA ARG A 29 -2.52 -7.08 1.12
C ARG A 29 -2.41 -5.68 1.68
N ILE A 30 -2.77 -4.70 0.86
CA ILE A 30 -2.93 -3.29 1.24
C ILE A 30 -4.40 -2.89 1.08
N ALA A 31 -4.81 -1.76 1.67
CA ALA A 31 -6.14 -1.20 1.42
C ALA A 31 -5.99 0.12 0.64
N PRO A 32 -6.51 0.22 -0.60
CA PRO A 32 -6.41 1.45 -1.38
C PRO A 32 -7.29 2.54 -0.79
N GLY A 33 -6.86 3.80 -0.86
CA GLY A 33 -7.56 4.96 -0.30
C GLY A 33 -8.94 5.19 -0.96
N THR A 34 -9.12 4.67 -2.17
CA THR A 34 -10.37 4.74 -2.94
C THR A 34 -11.54 4.02 -2.26
N ILE A 35 -11.31 3.00 -1.42
CA ILE A 35 -12.42 2.36 -0.68
C ILE A 35 -13.00 3.25 0.42
N PHE A 36 -12.30 4.33 0.79
CA PHE A 36 -12.70 5.28 1.83
C PHE A 36 -13.22 6.60 1.26
N SER A 37 -13.30 6.75 -0.07
CA SER A 37 -13.79 7.98 -0.69
C SER A 37 -14.47 7.73 -2.03
N ASN A 38 -15.61 8.39 -2.24
CA ASN A 38 -16.35 8.34 -3.50
C ASN A 38 -15.74 9.25 -4.60
N SER A 39 -14.53 9.78 -4.38
CA SER A 39 -13.82 10.68 -5.28
C SER A 39 -12.38 10.21 -5.47
N GLN A 40 -11.82 10.44 -6.66
CA GLN A 40 -10.41 10.14 -6.99
C GLN A 40 -9.38 10.92 -6.14
N ARG A 41 -9.85 11.79 -5.23
CA ARG A 41 -9.02 12.61 -4.34
C ARG A 41 -8.10 11.79 -3.42
N PHE A 42 -8.43 10.52 -3.16
CA PHE A 42 -7.58 9.60 -2.39
C PHE A 42 -7.03 8.45 -3.23
N ALA A 43 -6.99 8.61 -4.56
CA ALA A 43 -6.47 7.60 -5.47
C ALA A 43 -4.96 7.34 -5.25
N SER A 44 -4.23 8.28 -4.66
CA SER A 44 -2.79 8.14 -4.35
C SER A 44 -2.51 7.84 -2.89
N PHE A 45 -3.48 7.31 -2.13
CA PHE A 45 -3.27 6.94 -0.74
C PHE A 45 -3.48 5.45 -0.52
N ILE A 46 -2.73 4.88 0.42
CA ILE A 46 -2.91 3.50 0.88
C ILE A 46 -2.91 3.43 2.40
N ARG A 47 -3.58 2.40 2.90
CA ARG A 47 -3.54 2.02 4.31
C ARG A 47 -2.77 0.72 4.46
N LEU A 48 -1.74 0.77 5.29
CA LEU A 48 -0.96 -0.39 5.70
C LEU A 48 -1.38 -0.79 7.11
N SER A 49 -1.74 -2.05 7.26
CA SER A 49 -2.07 -2.63 8.56
C SER A 49 -0.99 -3.64 8.93
N CYS A 50 -0.25 -3.38 10.01
CA CYS A 50 0.69 -4.32 10.61
C CYS A 50 0.13 -4.81 11.94
N PRO A 51 -0.72 -5.85 11.94
CA PRO A 51 -1.25 -6.44 13.17
C PRO A 51 -0.20 -7.26 13.93
N GLN A 52 0.88 -7.64 13.25
CA GLN A 52 1.98 -8.42 13.80
C GLN A 52 3.19 -7.51 14.06
N PRO A 53 4.09 -7.90 14.98
CA PRO A 53 5.36 -7.21 15.17
C PRO A 53 6.14 -7.12 13.86
N PHE A 54 6.86 -6.02 13.69
CA PHE A 54 7.76 -5.85 12.53
C PHE A 54 8.86 -6.90 12.57
N ASP A 55 8.94 -7.71 11.53
CA ASP A 55 9.95 -8.75 11.35
C ASP A 55 10.54 -8.69 9.93
N GLN A 56 11.40 -9.65 9.59
CA GLN A 56 12.02 -9.72 8.26
C GLN A 56 11.01 -9.94 7.14
N THR A 57 9.86 -10.56 7.43
CA THR A 57 8.77 -10.76 6.46
C THR A 57 8.10 -9.44 6.13
N VAL A 58 7.77 -8.65 7.17
CA VAL A 58 7.20 -7.32 7.01
C VAL A 58 8.18 -6.39 6.29
N ASP A 59 9.46 -6.40 6.68
CA ASP A 59 10.49 -5.60 6.01
C ASP A 59 10.59 -5.93 4.52
N GLY A 60 10.68 -7.22 4.18
CA GLY A 60 10.73 -7.68 2.79
C GLY A 60 9.46 -7.32 1.99
N ALA A 61 8.28 -7.38 2.61
CA ALA A 61 7.03 -6.95 1.98
C ALA A 61 7.02 -5.44 1.72
N LEU A 62 7.50 -4.62 2.66
CA LEU A 62 7.60 -3.17 2.50
C LEU A 62 8.60 -2.79 1.40
N GLN A 63 9.74 -3.47 1.32
CA GLN A 63 10.71 -3.25 0.24
C GLN A 63 10.11 -3.56 -1.14
N ARG A 64 9.39 -4.68 -1.27
CA ARG A 64 8.68 -5.03 -2.52
C ARG A 64 7.61 -4.00 -2.86
N LEU A 65 6.82 -3.57 -1.87
CA LEU A 65 5.80 -2.55 -2.07
C LEU A 65 6.42 -1.23 -2.56
N GLY A 66 7.53 -0.79 -1.95
CA GLY A 66 8.25 0.40 -2.40
C GLY A 66 8.73 0.28 -3.84
N ARG A 67 9.20 -0.91 -4.25
CA ARG A 67 9.61 -1.16 -5.64
C ARG A 67 8.44 -1.12 -6.62
N LEU A 68 7.30 -1.72 -6.27
CA LEU A 68 6.07 -1.64 -7.08
C LEU A 68 5.61 -0.19 -7.27
N VAL A 69 5.69 0.64 -6.22
CA VAL A 69 5.35 2.07 -6.33
C VAL A 69 6.29 2.77 -7.33
N SER A 70 7.59 2.50 -7.27
CA SER A 70 8.56 3.05 -8.23
C SER A 70 8.31 2.58 -9.67
N ASP A 71 7.92 1.31 -9.86
CA ASP A 71 7.67 0.75 -11.19
C ASP A 71 6.36 1.26 -11.81
N ILE A 72 5.35 1.58 -10.99
CA ILE A 72 4.05 2.12 -11.43
C ILE A 72 4.11 3.63 -11.70
N GLY A 73 4.93 4.37 -10.93
CA GLY A 73 5.09 5.81 -11.06
C GLY A 73 6.16 6.28 -12.06
N ALA A 74 6.84 5.34 -12.73
CA ALA A 74 7.79 5.60 -13.83
C ALA A 74 7.08 5.57 -15.20
#